data_AF-A0A7I8D3W1-F1
#
_entry.id   AF-A0A7I8D3W1-F1
#
_cell.length_a   1.000
_cell.length_b   1.000
_cell.length_c   1.000
_cell.angle_alpha   90.00
_cell.angle_beta   90.00
_cell.angle_gamma   90.00
#
_symmetry.space_group_name_H-M   'P 1'
#
loop_
_entity.id
_entity.type
_entity.pdbx_description
1 polymer ?
#
loop_
_entity_poly.entity_id
_entity_poly.type
_entity_poly.pdbx_seq_one_letter_code
_entity_poly.pdbx_strand_id
1 'polypeptide(L)' 'MKGIMEERAIELGTYIIEHKATVRAAAKQFDISKSTVHTVVTIPNGRFLREQ' A
#
# COMPACT_ATOMS: atom_id res chain seq x y z
N MET A 1 -16.16 2.97 -7.68
CA MET A 1 -14.70 3.15 -7.52
C MET A 1 -14.31 2.79 -6.08
N LYS A 2 -14.47 1.51 -5.69
CA LYS A 2 -14.19 1.01 -4.32
C LYS A 2 -13.13 -0.12 -4.28
N GLY A 3 -12.68 -0.65 -5.43
CA GLY A 3 -11.65 -1.72 -5.47
C GLY A 3 -10.19 -1.23 -5.47
N ILE A 4 -9.94 0.01 -5.90
CA ILE A 4 -8.59 0.49 -6.21
C ILE A 4 -7.65 0.67 -5.02
N MET A 5 -8.15 0.88 -3.79
CA MET A 5 -7.27 1.13 -2.64
C MET A 5 -6.83 -0.15 -1.93
N GLU A 6 -7.73 -1.11 -1.73
CA GLU A 6 -7.39 -2.40 -1.13
C GLU A 6 -6.52 -3.23 -2.06
N GLU A 7 -6.84 -3.29 -3.35
CA GLU A 7 -6.00 -3.96 -4.35
C GLU A 7 -4.59 -3.38 -4.36
N ARG A 8 -4.47 -2.04 -4.30
CA ARG A 8 -3.18 -1.36 -4.24
C ARG A 8 -2.40 -1.67 -2.95
N ALA A 9 -3.09 -1.79 -1.81
CA ALA A 9 -2.46 -2.16 -0.54
C ALA A 9 -1.91 -3.59 -0.59
N ILE A 10 -2.67 -4.52 -1.18
CA ILE A 10 -2.26 -5.91 -1.37
C ILE A 10 -1.06 -5.96 -2.33
N GLU A 11 -1.11 -5.24 -3.45
CA GLU A 11 -0.04 -5.23 -4.46
C GLU A 11 1.27 -4.64 -3.89
N LEU A 12 1.21 -3.51 -3.20
CA LEU A 12 2.37 -2.91 -2.53
C LEU A 12 2.94 -3.81 -1.43
N GLY A 13 2.07 -4.39 -0.60
CA GLY A 13 2.48 -5.31 0.47
C GLY A 13 3.17 -6.56 -0.08
N THR A 14 2.59 -7.15 -1.12
CA THR A 14 3.13 -8.31 -1.83
C THR A 14 4.49 -8.00 -2.42
N TYR A 15 4.62 -6.89 -3.16
CA TYR A 15 5.89 -6.46 -3.73
C TYR A 15 6.99 -6.30 -2.67
N ILE A 16 6.67 -5.64 -1.55
CA ILE A 16 7.61 -5.42 -0.43
C ILE A 16 8.11 -6.74 0.14
N ILE A 17 7.23 -7.71 0.33
CA ILE A 17 7.56 -9.03 0.89
C ILE A 17 8.40 -9.85 -0.11
N GLU A 18 7.93 -9.98 -1.35
CA GLU A 18 8.58 -10.79 -2.39
C GLU A 18 9.99 -10.29 -2.71
N HIS A 19 10.16 -8.97 -2.83
CA HIS A 19 11.42 -8.36 -3.21
C HIS A 19 12.29 -7.98 -2.01
N LYS A 20 11.82 -8.24 -0.78
CA LYS A 20 12.42 -7.72 0.47
C LYS A 20 12.73 -6.22 0.38
N ALA A 21 11.85 -5.48 -0.30
CA ALA A 21 12.07 -4.10 -0.66
C ALA A 21 11.74 -3.17 0.51
N THR A 22 12.45 -2.06 0.62
CA THR A 22 12.09 -1.01 1.59
C THR A 22 10.91 -0.18 1.07
N VAL A 23 10.20 0.50 1.98
CA VAL A 23 9.12 1.45 1.63
C VAL A 23 9.57 2.47 0.58
N ARG A 24 10.83 2.94 0.65
CA ARG A 24 11.39 3.90 -0.31
C ARG A 24 11.64 3.27 -1.69
N ALA A 25 12.05 2.01 -1.74
CA ALA A 25 12.23 1.29 -2.99
C ALA A 25 10.88 1.02 -3.67
N ALA A 26 9.87 0.61 -2.90
CA ALA A 26 8.50 0.46 -3.40
C ALA A 26 7.93 1.80 -3.90
N ALA A 27 8.11 2.89 -3.16
CA ALA A 27 7.68 4.22 -3.60
C ALA A 27 8.25 4.62 -4.98
N LYS A 28 9.53 4.32 -5.21
CA LYS A 28 10.18 4.56 -6.50
C LYS A 28 9.66 3.64 -7.61
N GLN A 29 9.36 2.38 -7.29
CA GLN A 29 8.85 1.41 -8.27
C GLN A 29 7.43 1.73 -8.74
N PHE A 30 6.56 2.16 -7.82
CA PHE A 30 5.15 2.46 -8.09
C PHE A 30 4.90 3.93 -8.43
N ASP A 31 5.98 4.70 -8.64
CA ASP A 31 5.96 6.15 -8.91
C ASP A 31 5.01 6.94 -8.00
N ILE A 32 5.12 6.68 -6.70
CA ILE A 32 4.33 7.34 -5.66
C ILE A 32 5.20 7.87 -4.54
N SER A 33 4.66 8.83 -3.81
CA SER A 33 5.35 9.36 -2.65
C SER A 33 5.50 8.29 -1.55
N LYS A 34 6.60 8.38 -0.80
CA LYS A 34 6.86 7.52 0.36
C LYS A 34 5.73 7.61 1.40
N SER A 35 5.15 8.80 1.62
CA SER A 35 4.03 8.98 2.55
C SER A 35 2.79 8.25 2.06
N THR A 36 2.50 8.26 0.75
CA THR A 36 1.41 7.45 0.16
C THR A 36 1.61 5.97 0.45
N VAL A 37 2.82 5.42 0.23
CA VAL A 37 3.11 4.03 0.56
C VAL A 37 2.88 3.77 2.05
N HIS A 38 3.42 4.61 2.93
CA HIS A 38 3.21 4.48 4.38
C HIS A 38 1.74 4.48 4.76
N THR A 39 0.96 5.43 4.28
CA THR A 39 -0.48 5.50 4.55
C THR A 39 -1.18 4.21 4.09
N VAL A 40 -0.83 3.70 2.91
CA VAL A 40 -1.44 2.49 2.35
C VAL A 40 -1.06 1.22 3.13
N VAL A 41 0.22 1.03 3.50
CA VAL A 41 0.67 -0.19 4.20
C VAL A 41 0.51 -0.15 5.71
N THR A 42 0.33 1.04 6.30
CA THR A 42 0.23 1.22 7.77
C THR A 42 -1.21 1.28 8.26
N ILE A 43 -2.16 1.73 7.44
CA ILE A 43 -3.56 1.77 7.85
C ILE A 43 -4.06 0.31 7.92
N PRO A 44 -4.54 -0.16 9.09
CA PRO A 44 -5.12 -1.49 9.18
C PRO A 44 -6.33 -1.58 8.26
N ASN A 45 -6.46 -2.66 7.48
CA ASN A 45 -7.58 -2.90 6.56
C ASN A 45 -8.96 -2.62 7.23
N GLY A 46 -9.09 -2.87 8.53
CA GLY A 46 -10.28 -2.58 9.33
C GLY A 46 -10.64 -1.10 9.52
N ARG A 47 -9.78 -0.14 9.17
CA ARG A 47 -10.08 1.30 9.28
C ARG A 47 -10.80 1.84 8.05
N PHE A 48 -10.55 1.26 6.87
CA PHE A 48 -11.31 1.53 5.64
C PHE A 48 -12.67 0.82 5.63
N LEU A 49 -12.80 -0.28 6.38
CA LEU A 49 -14.04 -1.04 6.54
C LEU A 49 -15.05 -0.43 7.53
N ARG A 50 -14.67 0.62 8.28
CA ARG A 50 -15.55 1.29 9.27
C ARG A 50 -16.45 2.39 8.67
N GLU A 51 -16.36 2.64 7.38
CA GLU A 51 -17.23 3.59 6.66
C GLU A 51 -18.20 2.90 5.68
N GLN A 52 -18.52 1.62 5.93
CA GLN A 52 -19.50 0.83 5.19
C GLN A 52 -20.75 0.58 6.03
#